data_AF-A0A074YB56-F1
#
_entry.id   AF-A0A074YB56-F1
#
_cell.length_a   1.000
_cell.length_b   1.000
_cell.length_c   1.000
_cell.angle_alpha   90.00
_cell.angle_beta   90.00
_cell.angle_gamma   90.00
#
_symmetry.space_group_name_H-M   'P 1'
#
loop_
_entity.id
_entity.type
_entity.pdbx_description
1 polymer ?
#
loop_
_entity_poly.entity_id
_entity_poly.type
_entity_poly.pdbx_seq_one_letter_code
_entity_poly.pdbx_strand_id
1 'polypeptide(L)'
;MIQSSDHSTSDPETPKTWKQTIVTGLAAFWRFFKTPTGLLITMYGLNVVAWGAMLFFLILKAAPAMNHPDGGDANSSPRKIWIEIDSQILNALFCLTAWGLAPWRFRDLWWLCVWRFGRNTERSTRAIRRLAARNVSWFRLQENDLMDQGEEGVNPALIRRKTFSGESAPPTASWKMDFVVWMMVLNTLFQVGMAFMMWHYNRIERPTWGAGLFIGLGCGVSMFSGVMCWWEGRKIKKIEGPKVVKEEKELAEV
;
A
#
# COMPACT_ATOMS: atom_id res chain seq x y z
N MET A 1 26.55 51.16 16.92
CA MET A 1 25.27 50.43 16.98
C MET A 1 25.49 49.05 16.38
N ILE A 2 25.77 48.07 17.24
CA ILE A 2 25.85 46.66 16.85
C ILE A 2 24.47 46.08 17.19
N GLN A 3 23.70 45.75 16.17
CA GLN A 3 22.38 45.14 16.33
C GLN A 3 22.59 43.61 16.33
N SER A 4 22.38 43.01 17.48
CA SER A 4 22.41 41.57 17.72
C SER A 4 21.33 40.89 16.89
N SER A 5 21.73 39.99 15.99
CA SER A 5 20.84 39.07 15.30
C SER A 5 20.46 37.93 16.25
N ASP A 6 19.22 37.92 16.72
CA ASP A 6 18.65 36.84 17.52
C ASP A 6 18.64 35.53 16.73
N HIS A 7 19.46 34.59 17.19
CA HIS A 7 19.49 33.21 16.74
C HIS A 7 18.27 32.50 17.35
N SER A 8 17.18 32.35 16.58
CA SER A 8 16.06 31.48 16.96
C SER A 8 16.52 30.02 16.92
N THR A 9 17.08 29.57 18.04
CA THR A 9 17.23 28.15 18.35
C THR A 9 15.87 27.48 18.26
N SER A 10 15.67 26.68 17.20
CA SER A 10 14.59 25.70 17.14
C SER A 10 14.72 24.76 18.34
N ASP A 11 13.72 24.78 19.22
CA ASP A 11 13.66 23.93 20.40
C ASP A 11 13.89 22.45 20.05
N PRO A 12 14.63 21.70 20.89
CA PRO A 12 14.78 20.26 20.74
C PRO A 12 13.40 19.58 20.88
N GLU A 13 13.06 18.71 19.91
CA GLU A 13 11.81 17.94 19.88
C GLU A 13 11.53 17.29 21.25
N THR A 14 10.56 17.82 21.99
CA THR A 14 10.07 17.18 23.21
C THR A 14 9.51 15.79 22.87
N PRO A 15 9.82 14.74 23.65
CA PRO A 15 9.30 13.40 23.36
C PRO A 15 7.78 13.42 23.45
N LYS A 16 7.11 13.29 22.29
CA LYS A 16 5.65 13.26 22.23
C LYS A 16 5.15 12.17 23.17
N THR A 17 4.37 12.57 24.17
CA THR A 17 3.78 11.62 25.11
C THR A 17 2.92 10.64 24.30
N TRP A 18 2.98 9.34 24.59
CA TRP A 18 2.17 8.33 23.88
C TRP A 18 0.69 8.72 23.78
N LYS A 19 0.15 9.32 24.84
CA LYS A 19 -1.20 9.88 24.87
C LYS A 19 -1.41 10.98 23.82
N GLN A 20 -0.49 11.93 23.68
CA GLN A 20 -0.57 12.99 22.68
C GLN A 20 -0.50 12.41 21.26
N THR A 21 0.36 11.43 21.02
CA THR A 21 0.44 10.74 19.72
C THR A 21 -0.86 10.02 19.37
N ILE A 22 -1.49 9.34 20.33
CA ILE A 22 -2.78 8.66 20.15
C ILE A 22 -3.88 9.69 19.86
N VAL A 23 -3.96 10.78 20.63
CA VAL A 23 -4.97 11.83 20.45
C VAL A 23 -4.83 12.52 19.09
N THR A 24 -3.60 12.88 18.69
CA THR A 24 -3.35 13.46 17.36
C THR A 24 -3.70 12.47 16.24
N GLY A 25 -3.38 11.18 16.42
CA GLY A 25 -3.75 10.12 15.48
C GLY A 25 -5.26 9.96 15.36
N LEU A 26 -5.98 9.96 16.48
CA LEU A 26 -7.44 9.85 16.51
C LEU A 26 -8.11 11.07 15.85
N ALA A 27 -7.61 12.27 16.12
CA ALA A 27 -8.09 13.49 15.48
C ALA A 27 -7.86 13.48 13.96
N ALA A 28 -6.69 13.00 13.50
CA ALA A 28 -6.40 12.85 12.08
C ALA A 28 -7.30 11.79 11.43
N PHE A 29 -7.52 10.66 12.10
CA PHE A 29 -8.44 9.62 11.65
C PHE A 29 -9.88 10.14 11.55
N TRP A 30 -10.35 10.91 12.55
CA TRP A 30 -11.70 11.48 12.53
C TRP A 30 -11.90 12.47 11.38
N ARG A 31 -10.88 13.28 11.09
CA ARG A 31 -10.87 14.16 9.90
C ARG A 31 -10.93 13.34 8.61
N PHE A 32 -10.16 12.25 8.52
CA PHE A 32 -10.20 11.33 7.37
C PHE A 32 -11.56 10.65 7.23
N PHE A 33 -12.15 10.16 8.32
CA PHE A 33 -13.45 9.47 8.34
C PHE A 33 -14.60 10.35 7.86
N LYS A 34 -14.56 11.67 8.13
CA LYS A 34 -15.55 12.63 7.62
C LYS A 34 -15.44 12.90 6.12
N THR A 35 -14.34 12.55 5.46
CA THR A 35 -14.24 12.66 4.00
C THR A 35 -15.05 11.53 3.34
N PRO A 36 -15.77 11.78 2.24
CA PRO A 36 -16.60 10.74 1.61
C PRO A 36 -15.77 9.53 1.16
N THR A 37 -14.57 9.77 0.63
CA THR A 37 -13.62 8.71 0.28
C THR A 37 -13.10 7.96 1.50
N GLY A 38 -12.79 8.67 2.59
CA GLY A 38 -12.28 8.06 3.81
C GLY A 38 -13.33 7.23 4.55
N LEU A 39 -14.60 7.66 4.53
CA LEU A 39 -15.73 6.89 5.05
C LEU A 39 -15.89 5.56 4.31
N LEU A 40 -15.88 5.59 2.97
CA LEU A 40 -16.01 4.39 2.13
C LEU A 40 -14.85 3.42 2.34
N ILE A 41 -13.62 3.93 2.39
CA ILE A 41 -12.42 3.11 2.67
C ILE A 41 -12.49 2.49 4.07
N THR A 42 -12.94 3.25 5.06
CA THR A 42 -13.07 2.76 6.44
C THR A 42 -14.14 1.67 6.55
N MET A 43 -15.31 1.89 5.95
CA MET A 43 -16.39 0.89 5.91
C MET A 43 -15.95 -0.39 5.21
N TYR A 44 -15.28 -0.26 4.07
CA TYR A 44 -14.71 -1.38 3.33
C TYR A 44 -13.67 -2.13 4.17
N GLY A 45 -12.73 -1.42 4.81
CA GLY A 45 -11.71 -2.01 5.66
C GLY A 45 -12.29 -2.74 6.87
N LEU A 46 -13.30 -2.16 7.53
CA LEU A 46 -14.03 -2.81 8.63
C LEU A 46 -14.73 -4.09 8.17
N ASN A 47 -15.31 -4.09 6.96
CA ASN A 47 -15.96 -5.27 6.38
C ASN A 47 -14.93 -6.40 6.17
N VAL A 48 -13.80 -6.11 5.53
CA VAL A 48 -12.71 -7.08 5.34
C VAL A 48 -12.22 -7.65 6.67
N VAL A 49 -12.01 -6.80 7.68
CA VAL A 49 -11.56 -7.24 9.01
C VAL A 49 -12.62 -8.09 9.70
N ALA A 50 -13.90 -7.73 9.62
CA ALA A 50 -14.98 -8.48 10.25
C ALA A 50 -15.12 -9.90 9.68
N TRP A 51 -15.21 -10.05 8.36
CA TRP A 51 -15.27 -11.37 7.71
C TRP A 51 -13.97 -12.16 7.88
N GLY A 52 -12.82 -11.49 7.86
CA GLY A 52 -11.52 -12.11 8.10
C GLY A 52 -11.40 -12.67 9.53
N ALA A 53 -11.84 -11.90 10.53
CA ALA A 53 -11.86 -12.33 11.93
C ALA A 53 -12.85 -13.48 12.15
N MET A 54 -14.02 -13.43 11.52
CA MET A 54 -15.01 -14.51 11.58
C MET A 54 -14.45 -15.82 11.01
N LEU A 55 -13.84 -15.77 9.83
CA LEU A 55 -13.18 -16.94 9.22
C LEU A 55 -12.08 -17.50 10.13
N PHE A 56 -11.28 -16.64 10.75
CA PHE A 56 -10.25 -17.05 11.71
C PHE A 56 -10.84 -17.77 12.93
N PHE A 57 -11.89 -17.23 13.55
CA PHE A 57 -12.54 -17.86 14.70
C PHE A 57 -13.24 -19.18 14.34
N LEU A 58 -13.82 -19.28 13.14
CA LEU A 58 -14.43 -20.52 12.63
C LEU A 58 -13.40 -21.63 12.44
N ILE A 59 -12.21 -21.30 11.93
CA ILE A 59 -11.09 -22.24 11.77
C ILE A 59 -10.59 -22.71 13.14
N LEU A 60 -10.47 -21.81 14.11
CA LEU A 60 -10.03 -22.14 15.47
C LEU A 60 -11.04 -22.95 16.30
N LYS A 61 -12.16 -23.37 15.71
CA LYS A 61 -13.27 -24.05 16.42
C LYS A 61 -13.81 -23.22 17.61
N ALA A 62 -13.60 -21.90 17.60
CA ALA A 62 -13.88 -21.00 18.73
C ALA A 62 -15.38 -20.76 19.01
N ALA A 63 -16.26 -21.20 18.10
CA ALA A 63 -17.71 -21.17 18.27
C ALA A 63 -18.27 -22.60 18.40
N PRO A 64 -18.28 -23.19 19.61
CA PRO A 64 -18.69 -24.57 19.84
C PRO A 64 -20.14 -24.88 19.43
N ALA A 65 -21.03 -23.88 19.47
CA ALA A 65 -22.43 -24.03 19.06
C ALA A 65 -22.61 -24.37 17.57
N MET A 66 -21.63 -24.05 16.71
CA MET A 66 -21.67 -24.36 15.27
C MET A 66 -21.07 -25.72 14.91
N ASN A 67 -20.73 -26.55 15.92
CA ASN A 67 -20.01 -27.81 15.76
C ASN A 67 -20.91 -29.05 15.75
N HIS A 68 -22.24 -28.87 15.74
CA HIS A 68 -23.18 -29.98 15.61
C HIS A 68 -23.42 -30.36 14.13
N PRO A 69 -23.63 -31.65 13.80
CA PRO A 69 -23.76 -32.81 14.69
C PRO A 69 -22.42 -33.49 15.04
N ASP A 70 -21.42 -33.50 14.15
CA ASP A 70 -20.18 -34.30 14.29
C ASP A 70 -18.92 -33.44 14.54
N GLY A 71 -18.86 -32.67 15.63
CA GLY A 71 -17.66 -31.90 16.01
C GLY A 71 -17.25 -30.79 15.02
N GLY A 72 -18.10 -30.46 14.06
CA GLY A 72 -17.91 -29.42 13.04
C GLY A 72 -17.26 -29.91 11.74
N ASP A 73 -16.95 -31.20 11.62
CA ASP A 73 -16.20 -31.74 10.48
C ASP A 73 -17.09 -32.43 9.42
N ALA A 74 -18.37 -32.69 9.75
CA ALA A 74 -19.37 -33.09 8.76
C ALA A 74 -19.58 -32.01 7.69
N ASN A 75 -19.77 -32.43 6.43
CA ASN A 75 -19.98 -31.48 5.32
C ASN A 75 -21.24 -30.62 5.52
N SER A 76 -22.24 -31.10 6.25
CA SER A 76 -23.46 -30.38 6.63
C SER A 76 -23.32 -29.46 7.86
N SER A 77 -22.14 -29.37 8.48
CA SER A 77 -21.96 -28.56 9.69
C SER A 77 -22.20 -27.07 9.39
N PRO A 78 -22.90 -26.32 10.27
CA PRO A 78 -23.08 -24.89 10.13
C PRO A 78 -21.74 -24.16 9.95
N ARG A 79 -20.70 -24.62 10.65
CA ARG A 79 -19.35 -24.08 10.52
C ARG A 79 -18.80 -24.17 9.09
N LYS A 80 -18.85 -25.32 8.42
CA LYS A 80 -18.32 -25.45 7.04
C LYS A 80 -19.09 -24.57 6.05
N ILE A 81 -20.40 -24.39 6.29
CA ILE A 81 -21.23 -23.48 5.49
C ILE A 81 -20.78 -22.03 5.69
N TRP A 82 -20.59 -21.59 6.94
CA TRP A 82 -20.09 -20.24 7.22
C TRP A 82 -18.66 -20.01 6.73
N ILE A 83 -17.76 -20.98 6.86
CA ILE A 83 -16.41 -20.90 6.27
C ILE A 83 -16.50 -20.68 4.75
N GLU A 84 -17.41 -21.37 4.06
CA GLU A 84 -17.63 -21.18 2.63
C GLU A 84 -18.15 -19.76 2.34
N ILE A 85 -19.18 -19.30 3.05
CA ILE A 85 -19.73 -17.94 2.89
C ILE A 85 -18.66 -16.88 3.11
N ASP A 86 -17.94 -16.94 4.22
CA ASP A 86 -16.87 -16.01 4.57
C ASP A 86 -15.78 -16.02 3.51
N SER A 87 -15.40 -17.20 3.02
CA SER A 87 -14.38 -17.34 1.97
C SER A 87 -14.82 -16.72 0.64
N GLN A 88 -16.10 -16.83 0.27
CA GLN A 88 -16.63 -16.21 -0.94
C GLN A 88 -16.68 -14.68 -0.81
N ILE A 89 -17.11 -14.17 0.34
CA ILE A 89 -17.17 -12.73 0.60
C ILE A 89 -15.77 -12.13 0.60
N LEU A 90 -14.83 -12.74 1.32
CA LEU A 90 -13.43 -12.31 1.33
C LEU A 90 -12.79 -12.40 -0.05
N ASN A 91 -13.07 -13.46 -0.81
CA ASN A 91 -12.62 -13.57 -2.20
C ASN A 91 -13.16 -12.42 -3.05
N ALA A 92 -14.46 -12.09 -2.94
CA ALA A 92 -15.06 -11.00 -3.68
C ALA A 92 -14.44 -9.64 -3.31
N LEU A 93 -14.22 -9.36 -2.02
CA LEU A 93 -13.59 -8.13 -1.54
C LEU A 93 -12.15 -8.01 -2.09
N PHE A 94 -11.34 -9.05 -1.95
CA PHE A 94 -9.96 -9.02 -2.44
C PHE A 94 -9.88 -8.97 -3.98
N CYS A 95 -10.74 -9.69 -4.69
CA CYS A 95 -10.82 -9.60 -6.15
C CYS A 95 -11.23 -8.21 -6.62
N LEU A 96 -12.23 -7.58 -5.98
CA LEU A 96 -12.68 -6.23 -6.35
C LEU A 96 -11.54 -5.21 -6.28
N THR A 97 -10.76 -5.24 -5.20
CA THR A 97 -9.63 -4.31 -5.04
C THR A 97 -8.47 -4.66 -5.97
N ALA A 98 -8.17 -5.94 -6.18
CA ALA A 98 -7.10 -6.35 -7.08
C ALA A 98 -7.41 -6.03 -8.54
N TRP A 99 -8.63 -6.30 -9.00
CA TRP A 99 -9.06 -6.04 -10.37
C TRP A 99 -9.31 -4.56 -10.62
N GLY A 100 -9.88 -3.83 -9.65
CA GLY A 100 -10.02 -2.37 -9.76
C GLY A 100 -8.68 -1.65 -9.88
N LEU A 101 -7.62 -2.17 -9.25
CA LEU A 101 -6.26 -1.63 -9.36
C LEU A 101 -5.42 -2.31 -10.45
N ALA A 102 -5.91 -3.34 -11.11
CA ALA A 102 -5.17 -4.11 -12.11
C ALA A 102 -4.66 -3.26 -13.29
N PRO A 103 -5.46 -2.37 -13.92
CA PRO A 103 -4.98 -1.57 -15.04
C PRO A 103 -3.77 -0.71 -14.68
N TRP A 104 -3.76 -0.16 -13.47
CA TRP A 104 -2.66 0.65 -12.98
C TRP A 104 -1.41 -0.20 -12.70
N ARG A 105 -1.57 -1.40 -12.13
CA ARG A 105 -0.47 -2.34 -11.87
C ARG A 105 0.18 -2.85 -13.17
N PHE A 106 -0.63 -3.19 -14.17
CA PHE A 106 -0.13 -3.64 -15.48
C PHE A 106 0.50 -2.52 -16.28
N ARG A 107 -0.02 -1.29 -16.19
CA ARG A 107 0.66 -0.12 -16.74
C ARG A 107 2.05 0.05 -16.11
N ASP A 108 2.18 -0.17 -14.81
CA ASP A 108 3.45 0.00 -14.10
C ASP A 108 4.44 -1.11 -14.43
N LEU A 109 3.94 -2.33 -14.62
CA LEU A 109 4.71 -3.43 -15.20
C LEU A 109 5.16 -3.09 -16.63
N TRP A 110 4.30 -2.51 -17.46
CA TRP A 110 4.69 -2.10 -18.82
C TRP A 110 5.84 -1.10 -18.81
N TRP A 111 5.76 -0.05 -17.98
CA TRP A 111 6.85 0.91 -17.83
C TRP A 111 8.12 0.25 -17.29
N LEU A 112 8.01 -0.70 -16.36
CA LEU A 112 9.14 -1.49 -15.87
C LEU A 112 9.80 -2.30 -17.00
N CYS A 113 9.00 -2.99 -17.82
CA CYS A 113 9.48 -3.75 -18.97
C CYS A 113 10.17 -2.84 -19.99
N VAL A 114 9.57 -1.70 -20.35
CA VAL A 114 10.17 -0.72 -21.26
C VAL A 114 11.52 -0.24 -20.73
N TRP A 115 11.63 0.00 -19.43
CA TRP A 115 12.90 0.39 -18.81
C TRP A 115 13.95 -0.73 -18.88
N ARG A 116 13.58 -1.97 -18.51
CA ARG A 116 14.50 -3.12 -18.49
C ARG A 116 14.96 -3.57 -19.87
N PHE A 117 14.08 -3.54 -20.86
CA PHE A 117 14.39 -4.00 -22.23
C PHE A 117 14.95 -2.88 -23.12
N GLY A 118 14.61 -1.61 -22.88
CA GLY A 118 15.04 -0.47 -23.69
C GLY A 118 16.39 0.14 -23.27
N ARG A 119 17.38 -0.67 -22.85
CA ARG A 119 18.67 -0.18 -22.33
C ARG A 119 19.26 0.93 -23.21
N ASN A 120 19.72 2.01 -22.58
CA ASN A 120 20.34 3.19 -23.23
C ASN A 120 19.46 3.95 -24.24
N THR A 121 18.14 3.70 -24.26
CA THR A 121 17.20 4.46 -25.11
C THR A 121 16.52 5.54 -24.29
N GLU A 122 16.28 6.73 -24.88
CA GLU A 122 15.51 7.81 -24.23
C GLU A 122 14.15 7.35 -23.66
N ARG A 123 13.50 6.40 -24.36
CA ARG A 123 12.24 5.79 -23.92
C ARG A 123 12.35 5.05 -22.59
N SER A 124 13.48 4.37 -22.34
CA SER A 124 13.72 3.65 -21.09
C SER A 124 13.94 4.62 -19.93
N THR A 125 14.71 5.69 -20.15
CA THR A 125 14.92 6.72 -19.14
C THR A 125 13.63 7.48 -18.81
N ARG A 126 12.78 7.77 -19.82
CA ARG A 126 11.42 8.29 -19.60
C ARG A 126 10.55 7.35 -18.76
N ALA A 127 10.67 6.05 -18.99
CA ALA A 127 9.87 5.05 -18.27
C ALA A 127 10.20 5.02 -16.78
N ILE A 128 11.49 4.95 -16.40
CA ILE A 128 11.89 4.97 -14.98
C ILE A 128 11.52 6.28 -14.29
N ARG A 129 11.62 7.43 -14.98
CA ARG A 129 11.19 8.73 -14.43
C ARG A 129 9.70 8.76 -14.12
N ARG A 130 8.85 8.26 -15.03
CA ARG A 130 7.39 8.15 -14.79
C ARG A 130 7.08 7.24 -13.61
N LEU A 131 7.82 6.14 -13.49
CA LEU A 131 7.65 5.17 -12.41
C LEU A 131 8.07 5.75 -11.05
N ALA A 132 9.19 6.48 -11.03
CA ALA A 132 9.68 7.20 -9.85
C ALA A 132 8.76 8.35 -9.44
N ALA A 133 8.25 9.13 -10.40
CA ALA A 133 7.33 10.24 -10.16
C ALA A 133 6.05 9.81 -9.42
N ARG A 134 5.60 8.56 -9.59
CA ARG A 134 4.49 8.02 -8.79
C ARG A 134 4.91 7.50 -7.43
N ASN A 135 6.14 7.00 -7.32
CA ASN A 135 6.68 6.37 -6.12
C ASN A 135 7.61 7.30 -5.32
N VAL A 136 7.49 8.63 -5.47
CA VAL A 136 8.35 9.62 -4.78
C VAL A 136 8.24 9.56 -3.26
N SER A 137 7.20 8.92 -2.71
CA SER A 137 7.13 8.69 -1.26
C SER A 137 8.26 7.78 -0.74
N TRP A 138 8.82 6.90 -1.57
CA TRP A 138 9.78 5.87 -1.14
C TRP A 138 10.92 5.57 -2.13
N PHE A 139 10.85 6.03 -3.39
CA PHE A 139 11.85 5.74 -4.42
C PHE A 139 12.60 7.00 -4.88
N ARG A 140 13.92 6.90 -5.02
CA ARG A 140 14.81 7.96 -5.55
C ARG A 140 15.58 7.45 -6.76
N LEU A 141 15.64 8.28 -7.81
CA LEU A 141 16.30 7.96 -9.08
C LEU A 141 17.83 7.90 -8.93
N GLN A 142 18.49 7.11 -9.78
CA GLN A 142 19.95 7.09 -9.91
C GLN A 142 20.46 8.33 -10.65
N GLU A 143 21.62 8.86 -10.25
CA GLU A 143 22.21 10.11 -10.78
C GLU A 143 22.33 10.12 -12.31
N ASN A 144 22.66 8.97 -12.91
CA ASN A 144 22.75 8.81 -14.36
C ASN A 144 21.41 8.99 -15.12
N ASP A 145 20.28 8.80 -14.42
CA ASP A 145 18.93 8.93 -14.99
C ASP A 145 18.27 10.29 -14.63
N LEU A 146 18.90 11.08 -13.75
CA LEU A 146 18.49 12.44 -13.42
C LEU A 146 18.83 13.37 -14.60
N MET A 147 17.87 14.21 -15.00
CA MET A 147 18.11 15.30 -15.93
C MET A 147 18.26 16.61 -15.17
N ASP A 148 19.11 17.49 -15.67
CA ASP A 148 19.26 18.86 -15.14
C ASP A 148 18.10 19.79 -15.57
N GLN A 149 17.32 19.40 -16.60
CA GLN A 149 16.16 20.14 -17.11
C GLN A 149 14.89 19.25 -17.20
N GLY A 150 13.72 19.85 -16.92
CA GLY A 150 12.42 19.17 -16.88
C GLY A 150 11.83 18.88 -18.26
N GLU A 151 11.26 17.67 -18.44
CA GLU A 151 10.47 17.30 -19.63
C GLU A 151 9.00 17.75 -19.50
N GLU A 152 8.39 18.14 -20.63
CA GLU A 152 6.94 18.37 -20.72
C GLU A 152 6.14 17.14 -20.28
N GLY A 153 5.25 17.33 -19.31
CA GLY A 153 4.40 16.27 -18.74
C GLY A 153 4.99 15.52 -17.55
N VAL A 154 6.23 15.81 -17.11
CA VAL A 154 6.81 15.27 -15.88
C VAL A 154 7.24 16.45 -15.00
N ASN A 155 6.49 16.71 -13.92
CA ASN A 155 6.77 17.82 -13.01
C ASN A 155 8.22 17.72 -12.48
N PRO A 156 9.13 18.65 -12.83
CA PRO A 156 10.55 18.56 -12.48
C PRO A 156 10.79 18.60 -10.95
N ALA A 157 9.83 19.13 -10.21
CA ALA A 157 9.78 19.10 -8.75
C ALA A 157 9.75 17.68 -8.14
N LEU A 158 9.50 16.62 -8.92
CA LEU A 158 9.49 15.23 -8.45
C LEU A 158 10.84 14.50 -8.63
N ILE A 159 11.74 15.02 -9.47
CA ILE A 159 13.01 14.36 -9.83
C ILE A 159 14.16 14.85 -8.94
N ARG A 160 14.13 16.11 -8.52
CA ARG A 160 15.08 16.68 -7.54
C ARG A 160 14.33 17.60 -6.59
N ARG A 161 13.70 17.04 -5.55
CA ARG A 161 13.18 17.90 -4.47
C ARG A 161 14.38 18.47 -3.72
N LYS A 162 14.51 19.81 -3.73
CA LYS A 162 15.24 20.52 -2.67
C LYS A 162 14.39 20.37 -1.40
N THR A 163 14.79 19.44 -0.54
CA THR A 163 14.19 19.18 0.77
C THR A 163 14.69 20.17 1.80
N PHE A 164 13.99 20.28 2.93
CA PHE A 164 14.23 21.30 3.96
C PHE A 164 15.67 21.29 4.50
N SER A 165 16.32 20.11 4.54
CA SER A 165 17.72 19.95 4.97
C SER A 165 18.76 20.38 3.92
N GLY A 166 18.34 20.68 2.68
CA GLY A 166 19.26 20.88 1.56
C GLY A 166 19.91 19.58 1.04
N GLU A 167 19.75 18.46 1.75
CA GLU A 167 20.28 17.14 1.39
C GLU A 167 19.21 16.26 0.74
N SER A 168 19.56 15.64 -0.39
CA SER A 168 18.71 14.66 -1.09
C SER A 168 19.07 13.25 -0.64
N ALA A 169 18.08 12.40 -0.37
CA ALA A 169 18.33 11.02 0.00
C ALA A 169 19.09 10.27 -1.12
N PRO A 170 20.02 9.36 -0.77
CA PRO A 170 20.81 8.63 -1.75
C PRO A 170 19.90 7.80 -2.69
N PRO A 171 20.35 7.55 -3.93
CA PRO A 171 19.56 6.84 -4.93
C PRO A 171 19.13 5.46 -4.43
N THR A 172 17.86 5.12 -4.64
CA THR A 172 17.32 3.83 -4.23
C THR A 172 17.80 2.75 -5.19
N ALA A 173 18.16 1.58 -4.65
CA ALA A 173 18.56 0.45 -5.48
C ALA A 173 17.42 0.07 -6.45
N SER A 174 17.77 -0.05 -7.74
CA SER A 174 16.81 -0.20 -8.82
C SER A 174 15.96 -1.48 -8.71
N TRP A 175 16.54 -2.58 -8.22
CA TRP A 175 15.84 -3.85 -7.99
C TRP A 175 14.63 -3.75 -7.05
N LYS A 176 14.61 -2.80 -6.12
CA LYS A 176 13.48 -2.62 -5.19
C LYS A 176 12.22 -2.20 -5.93
N MET A 177 12.40 -1.46 -7.03
CA MET A 177 11.32 -1.07 -7.90
C MET A 177 10.73 -2.28 -8.61
N ASP A 178 11.58 -3.13 -9.17
CA ASP A 178 11.14 -4.38 -9.80
C ASP A 178 10.40 -5.26 -8.80
N PHE A 179 10.96 -5.43 -7.60
CA PHE A 179 10.33 -6.23 -6.56
C PHE A 179 8.92 -5.74 -6.23
N VAL A 180 8.75 -4.44 -5.95
CA VAL A 180 7.44 -3.88 -5.58
C VAL A 180 6.42 -4.06 -6.71
N VAL A 181 6.81 -3.75 -7.96
CA VAL A 181 5.92 -3.88 -9.12
C VAL A 181 5.55 -5.35 -9.35
N TRP A 182 6.52 -6.27 -9.30
CA TRP A 182 6.25 -7.71 -9.45
C TRP A 182 5.36 -8.24 -8.33
N MET A 183 5.59 -7.87 -7.07
CA MET A 183 4.73 -8.29 -5.96
C MET A 183 3.29 -7.76 -6.10
N MET A 184 3.09 -6.54 -6.61
CA MET A 184 1.77 -6.01 -6.91
C MET A 184 1.07 -6.76 -8.05
N VAL A 185 1.80 -7.12 -9.10
CA VAL A 185 1.25 -7.92 -10.22
C VAL A 185 0.93 -9.33 -9.76
N LEU A 186 1.84 -9.99 -9.03
CA LEU A 186 1.61 -11.31 -8.44
C LEU A 186 0.39 -11.32 -7.53
N ASN A 187 0.18 -10.25 -6.75
CA ASN A 187 -1.05 -10.12 -5.96
C ASN A 187 -2.30 -10.22 -6.86
N THR A 188 -2.30 -9.53 -8.00
CA THR A 188 -3.41 -9.56 -8.96
C THR A 188 -3.59 -10.96 -9.58
N LEU A 189 -2.48 -11.61 -9.94
CA LEU A 189 -2.50 -12.96 -10.52
C LEU A 189 -3.00 -14.00 -9.51
N PHE A 190 -2.61 -13.91 -8.24
CA PHE A 190 -3.11 -14.80 -7.20
C PHE A 190 -4.61 -14.61 -6.96
N GLN A 191 -5.14 -13.39 -7.06
CA GLN A 191 -6.58 -13.16 -6.98
C GLN A 191 -7.33 -13.72 -8.19
N VAL A 192 -6.74 -13.69 -9.39
CA VAL A 192 -7.29 -14.42 -10.56
C VAL A 192 -7.30 -15.93 -10.30
N GLY A 193 -6.21 -16.48 -9.75
CA GLY A 193 -6.15 -17.88 -9.34
C GLY A 193 -7.23 -18.24 -8.31
N MET A 194 -7.48 -17.37 -7.32
CA MET A 194 -8.58 -17.56 -6.37
C MET A 194 -9.94 -17.54 -7.01
N ALA A 195 -10.22 -16.54 -7.84
CA ALA A 195 -11.49 -16.44 -8.55
C ALA A 195 -11.74 -17.68 -9.41
N PHE A 196 -10.70 -18.16 -10.11
CA PHE A 196 -10.76 -19.40 -10.86
C PHE A 196 -11.10 -20.61 -9.96
N MET A 197 -10.40 -20.80 -8.84
CA MET A 197 -10.68 -21.89 -7.90
C MET A 197 -12.10 -21.82 -7.32
N MET A 198 -12.61 -20.61 -7.11
CA MET A 198 -13.94 -20.36 -6.56
C MET A 198 -15.06 -20.64 -7.57
N TRP A 199 -14.84 -20.31 -8.84
CA TRP A 199 -15.82 -20.54 -9.92
C TRP A 199 -15.74 -21.94 -10.52
N HIS A 200 -14.55 -22.56 -10.53
CA HIS A 200 -14.35 -23.86 -11.17
C HIS A 200 -14.80 -25.02 -10.27
N TYR A 201 -14.61 -24.93 -8.95
CA TYR A 201 -14.92 -26.02 -8.03
C TYR A 201 -16.21 -25.75 -7.25
N ASN A 202 -17.07 -26.78 -7.21
CA ASN A 202 -18.19 -26.85 -6.27
C ASN A 202 -17.69 -27.00 -4.82
N ARG A 203 -18.48 -26.54 -3.85
CA ARG A 203 -18.16 -26.58 -2.40
C ARG A 203 -17.60 -27.92 -1.90
N ILE A 204 -18.02 -29.03 -2.50
CA ILE A 204 -17.64 -30.40 -2.09
C ILE A 204 -16.33 -30.85 -2.73
N GLU A 205 -16.05 -30.41 -3.95
CA GLU A 205 -14.88 -30.81 -4.74
C GLU A 205 -13.72 -29.82 -4.58
N ARG A 206 -13.95 -28.67 -3.96
CA ARG A 206 -12.91 -27.67 -3.77
C ARG A 206 -11.83 -28.19 -2.82
N PRO A 207 -10.56 -28.19 -3.23
CA PRO A 207 -9.47 -28.57 -2.34
C PRO A 207 -9.45 -27.63 -1.13
N THR A 208 -9.47 -28.21 0.06
CA THR A 208 -9.48 -27.49 1.35
C THR A 208 -8.27 -26.57 1.53
N TRP A 209 -7.15 -26.90 0.88
CA TRP A 209 -5.93 -26.08 0.88
C TRP A 209 -5.99 -24.90 -0.10
N GLY A 210 -6.77 -24.99 -1.18
CA GLY A 210 -6.71 -24.06 -2.31
C GLY A 210 -7.03 -22.62 -1.91
N ALA A 211 -8.20 -22.43 -1.29
CA ALA A 211 -8.64 -21.10 -0.85
C ALA A 211 -7.66 -20.49 0.17
N GLY A 212 -7.24 -21.25 1.17
CA GLY A 212 -6.30 -20.78 2.19
C GLY A 212 -4.92 -20.41 1.62
N LEU A 213 -4.40 -21.22 0.69
CA LEU A 213 -3.10 -20.98 0.05
C LEU A 213 -3.09 -19.65 -0.70
N PHE A 214 -4.05 -19.43 -1.59
CA PHE A 214 -4.04 -18.22 -2.40
C PHE A 214 -4.40 -16.95 -1.60
N ILE A 215 -5.26 -17.05 -0.57
CA ILE A 215 -5.47 -15.96 0.40
C ILE A 215 -4.13 -15.62 1.06
N GLY A 216 -3.43 -16.65 1.57
CA GLY A 216 -2.14 -16.50 2.21
C GLY A 216 -1.08 -15.89 1.28
N LEU A 217 -1.00 -16.35 0.03
CA LEU A 217 -0.07 -15.82 -0.96
C LEU A 217 -0.39 -14.38 -1.34
N GLY A 218 -1.66 -14.03 -1.57
CA GLY A 218 -2.10 -12.66 -1.89
C GLY A 218 -1.82 -11.67 -0.75
N CYS A 219 -2.18 -12.05 0.48
CA CYS A 219 -1.85 -11.28 1.69
C CYS A 219 -0.33 -11.18 1.90
N GLY A 220 0.42 -12.26 1.65
CA GLY A 220 1.88 -12.28 1.75
C GLY A 220 2.55 -11.30 0.78
N VAL A 221 2.27 -11.39 -0.51
CA VAL A 221 2.92 -10.50 -1.51
C VAL A 221 2.55 -9.03 -1.31
N SER A 222 1.31 -8.74 -0.91
CA SER A 222 0.90 -7.37 -0.58
C SER A 222 1.61 -6.84 0.67
N MET A 223 1.78 -7.68 1.70
CA MET A 223 2.54 -7.34 2.89
C MET A 223 4.01 -7.06 2.55
N PHE A 224 4.67 -7.92 1.77
CA PHE A 224 6.07 -7.71 1.37
C PHE A 224 6.28 -6.43 0.56
N SER A 225 5.38 -6.14 -0.40
CA SER A 225 5.41 -4.88 -1.15
C SER A 225 5.25 -3.66 -0.21
N GLY A 226 4.28 -3.72 0.71
CA GLY A 226 4.04 -2.64 1.68
C GLY A 226 5.20 -2.39 2.63
N VAL A 227 5.81 -3.46 3.16
CA VAL A 227 6.98 -3.39 4.06
C VAL A 227 8.16 -2.73 3.35
N MET A 228 8.40 -3.07 2.08
CA MET A 228 9.49 -2.46 1.31
C MET A 228 9.29 -0.95 1.11
N CYS A 229 8.10 -0.55 0.66
CA CYS A 229 7.74 0.87 0.50
C CYS A 229 7.83 1.62 1.83
N TRP A 230 7.42 1.00 2.93
CA TRP A 230 7.46 1.61 4.26
C TRP A 230 8.90 1.79 4.75
N TRP A 231 9.77 0.79 4.60
CA TRP A 231 11.14 0.84 5.08
C TRP A 231 11.96 1.88 4.32
N GLU A 232 11.87 1.92 2.99
CA GLU A 232 12.54 2.94 2.18
C GLU A 232 11.94 4.32 2.40
N GLY A 233 10.61 4.43 2.52
CA GLY A 233 9.95 5.68 2.87
C GLY A 233 10.38 6.23 4.23
N ARG A 234 10.63 5.38 5.22
CA ARG A 234 11.14 5.79 6.54
C ARG A 234 12.58 6.30 6.45
N LYS A 235 13.43 5.62 5.67
CA LYS A 235 14.81 6.07 5.43
C LYS A 235 14.86 7.45 4.79
N ILE A 236 14.06 7.64 3.74
CA ILE A 236 13.97 8.91 3.03
C ILE A 236 13.46 10.01 3.97
N LYS A 237 12.38 9.77 4.71
CA LYS A 237 11.83 10.74 5.68
C LYS A 237 12.83 11.13 6.78
N LYS A 238 13.73 10.22 7.16
CA LYS A 238 14.78 10.50 8.14
C LYS A 238 15.84 11.47 7.60
N ILE A 239 16.11 11.47 6.30
CA ILE A 239 17.13 12.28 5.64
C ILE A 239 16.55 13.62 5.15
N GLU A 240 15.38 13.57 4.52
CA GLU A 240 14.75 14.72 3.84
C GLU A 240 13.88 15.58 4.76
N GLY A 241 13.57 15.10 5.97
CA GLY A 241 12.68 15.77 6.92
C GLY A 241 11.19 15.70 6.54
N PRO A 242 10.29 16.18 7.43
CA PRO A 242 8.84 16.16 7.20
C PRO A 242 8.41 17.07 6.04
N LYS A 243 7.38 16.65 5.30
CA LYS A 243 6.79 17.43 4.19
C LYS A 243 6.05 18.64 4.76
N VAL A 244 6.41 19.85 4.33
CA VAL A 244 5.61 21.05 4.59
C VAL A 244 4.33 20.94 3.77
N VAL A 245 3.20 20.67 4.44
CA VAL A 245 1.90 21.07 3.89
C VAL A 245 1.86 22.57 4.11
N LYS A 246 2.13 23.37 3.08
CA LYS A 246 1.77 24.80 3.15
C LYS A 246 0.27 24.82 3.38
N GLU A 247 -0.15 25.24 4.57
CA GLU A 247 -1.54 25.59 4.79
C GLU A 247 -1.86 26.71 3.81
N GLU A 248 -2.77 26.46 2.87
CA GLU A 248 -3.47 27.52 2.14
C GLU A 248 -4.26 28.33 3.17
N LYS A 249 -3.60 29.31 3.79
CA LYS A 249 -4.22 30.34 4.62
C LYS A 249 -3.78 31.77 4.29
N GLU A 250 -3.05 31.98 3.19
CA GLU A 250 -2.61 33.31 2.74
C GLU A 250 -3.23 33.74 1.40
N LEU A 251 -4.46 33.31 1.10
CA LEU A 251 -5.21 33.79 -0.08
C LEU A 251 -6.66 34.19 0.25
N ALA A 252 -6.91 34.53 1.52
CA ALA A 252 -8.16 35.15 1.96
C ALA A 252 -7.98 36.58 2.50
N GLU A 253 -6.76 37.14 2.47
CA GLU A 253 -6.49 38.52 2.85
C GLU A 253 -5.45 39.15 1.89
N VAL A 254 -5.88 39.44 0.66
CA VAL A 254 -5.57 40.67 -0.10
C VAL A 254 -6.76 40.97 -1.00
#